data_AF-A0A820W6Q1-F1
#
_entry.id   AF-A0A820W6Q1-F1
#
_cell.length_a   1.000
_cell.length_b   1.000
_cell.length_c   1.000
_cell.angle_alpha   90.00
_cell.angle_beta   90.00
_cell.angle_gamma   90.00
#
_symmetry.space_group_name_H-M   'P 1'
#
loop_
_entity.id
_entity.type
_entity.pdbx_description
1 polymer ?
#
loop_
_entity_poly.entity_id
_entity_poly.type
_entity_poly.pdbx_seq_one_letter_code
_entity_poly.pdbx_strand_id
1 'polypeptide(L)'
;MIDFRVRLYFFQTITVLELNSNKIQDKGIENLADVIIKNKTLKTLSLTNNPSVLGVVLEQIELKKLQIWGKRIRINGAKYIGLSLQNNTTITALDLRDCDIGVEGVKYLADALHYNKVLIEIDLMGNQIGSTGAQYLADVLRQYPTLVRLRLEDNQIDDQGAQYLACVLENNIVNINNYFALISYSFIIDT
;
A
#
# COMPACT_ATOMS: atom_id res chain seq x y z
N MET A 1 12.66 10.37 -53.73
CA MET A 1 12.92 11.24 -52.57
C MET A 1 11.87 10.88 -51.52
N ILE A 2 12.15 9.85 -50.71
CA ILE A 2 11.24 9.34 -49.68
C ILE A 2 11.81 9.84 -48.35
N ASP A 3 11.02 10.61 -47.62
CA ASP A 3 11.39 11.28 -46.37
C ASP A 3 11.61 10.23 -45.26
N PHE A 4 12.87 10.05 -44.86
CA PHE A 4 13.31 9.26 -43.70
C PHE A 4 13.00 10.00 -42.39
N ARG A 5 11.73 10.41 -42.19
CA ARG A 5 11.21 10.66 -40.83
C ARG A 5 11.06 9.33 -40.12
N VAL A 6 12.19 8.78 -39.73
CA VAL A 6 12.28 7.89 -38.58
C VAL A 6 11.72 8.70 -37.42
N ARG A 7 10.44 8.51 -37.12
CA ARG A 7 9.94 8.70 -35.76
C ARG A 7 10.78 7.76 -34.91
N LEU A 8 11.89 8.26 -34.38
CA LEU A 8 12.49 7.74 -33.17
C LEU A 8 11.39 7.87 -32.12
N TYR A 9 10.55 6.85 -32.03
CA TYR A 9 9.70 6.64 -30.86
C TYR A 9 10.69 6.56 -29.71
N PHE A 10 10.76 7.63 -28.92
CA PHE A 10 11.38 7.60 -27.61
C PHE A 10 10.64 6.53 -26.81
N PHE A 11 11.12 5.29 -26.85
CA PHE A 11 10.68 4.26 -25.93
C PHE A 11 11.09 4.74 -24.54
N GLN A 12 10.13 5.24 -23.76
CA GLN A 12 10.36 5.54 -22.35
C GLN A 12 10.55 4.20 -21.64
N THR A 13 11.75 3.96 -21.10
CA THR A 13 12.17 2.64 -20.56
C THR A 13 12.08 2.53 -19.05
N ILE A 14 11.97 3.65 -18.32
CA ILE A 14 12.01 3.64 -16.86
C ILE A 14 10.66 3.14 -16.32
N THR A 15 10.68 1.93 -15.75
CA THR A 15 9.54 1.28 -15.09
C THR A 15 9.72 1.18 -13.57
N VAL A 16 10.95 1.32 -13.08
CA VAL A 16 11.33 1.35 -11.67
C VAL A 16 12.18 2.59 -11.43
N LEU A 17 11.78 3.44 -10.50
CA LEU A 17 12.52 4.63 -10.10
C LEU A 17 12.80 4.60 -8.60
N GLU A 18 14.07 4.41 -8.24
CA GLU A 18 14.52 4.35 -6.86
C GLU A 18 15.32 5.61 -6.53
N LEU A 19 14.73 6.47 -5.71
CA LEU A 19 15.30 7.77 -5.33
C LEU A 19 15.59 7.87 -3.84
N ASN A 20 15.62 6.73 -3.17
CA ASN A 20 15.86 6.65 -1.73
C ASN A 20 17.23 7.17 -1.32
N SER A 21 17.36 7.60 -0.07
CA SER A 21 18.62 8.09 0.52
C SER A 21 19.26 9.27 -0.22
N ASN A 22 18.49 9.96 -1.07
CA ASN A 22 18.90 11.21 -1.70
C ASN A 22 18.47 12.42 -0.86
N LYS A 23 19.06 13.58 -1.15
CA LYS A 23 18.74 14.87 -0.51
C LYS A 23 17.59 15.60 -1.24
N ILE A 24 16.62 14.85 -1.77
CA ILE A 24 15.47 15.44 -2.45
C ILE A 24 14.59 16.10 -1.39
N GLN A 25 14.39 17.41 -1.54
CA GLN A 25 13.55 18.24 -0.68
C GLN A 25 12.18 18.43 -1.36
N ASP A 26 11.24 19.06 -0.66
CA ASP A 26 9.86 19.29 -1.13
C ASP A 26 9.80 19.79 -2.58
N LYS A 27 10.63 20.79 -2.93
CA LYS A 27 10.66 21.35 -4.29
C LYS A 27 11.10 20.35 -5.36
N GLY A 28 12.02 19.44 -5.03
CA GLY A 28 12.45 18.38 -5.94
C GLY A 28 11.33 17.38 -6.19
N ILE A 29 10.48 17.13 -5.20
CA ILE A 29 9.35 16.22 -5.33
C ILE A 29 8.18 16.88 -6.06
N GLU A 30 7.90 18.16 -5.82
CA GLU A 30 6.92 18.92 -6.62
C GLU A 30 7.24 18.81 -8.12
N ASN A 31 8.51 18.95 -8.48
CA ASN A 31 8.95 18.80 -9.87
C ASN A 31 8.75 17.37 -10.41
N LEU A 32 8.87 16.35 -9.55
CA LEU A 32 8.64 14.96 -9.93
C LEU A 32 7.14 14.64 -10.02
N ALA A 33 6.30 15.22 -9.17
CA ALA A 33 4.90 14.88 -9.02
C ALA A 33 4.10 15.09 -10.32
N ASP A 34 4.26 16.24 -10.96
CA ASP A 34 3.61 16.57 -12.24
C ASP A 34 3.97 15.59 -13.37
N VAL A 35 5.21 15.09 -13.34
CA VAL A 35 5.73 14.14 -14.33
C VAL A 35 5.29 12.72 -14.01
N ILE A 36 5.30 12.33 -12.72
CA ILE A 36 4.90 11.00 -12.24
C ILE A 36 3.44 10.74 -12.58
N ILE A 37 2.53 11.69 -12.34
CA ILE A 37 1.09 11.50 -12.65
C ILE A 37 0.87 11.21 -14.14
N LYS A 38 1.60 11.92 -15.02
CA LYS A 38 1.48 11.79 -16.48
C LYS A 38 2.23 10.58 -17.04
N ASN A 39 3.19 10.04 -16.27
CA ASN A 39 4.00 8.93 -16.70
C ASN A 39 3.19 7.63 -16.68
N LYS A 40 3.19 6.89 -17.79
CA LYS A 40 2.44 5.62 -17.94
C LYS A 40 3.33 4.39 -17.86
N THR A 41 4.65 4.58 -17.82
CA THR A 41 5.64 3.49 -17.85
C THR A 41 6.06 3.05 -16.46
N LEU A 42 6.05 3.97 -15.48
CA LEU A 42 6.50 3.73 -14.12
C LEU A 42 5.52 2.83 -13.38
N LYS A 43 6.04 1.69 -12.90
CA LYS A 43 5.28 0.67 -12.16
C LYS A 43 5.69 0.59 -10.70
N THR A 44 6.94 0.96 -10.40
CA THR A 44 7.50 1.00 -9.04
C THR A 44 8.20 2.33 -8.80
N LEU A 45 7.90 2.95 -7.66
CA LEU A 45 8.51 4.19 -7.23
C LEU A 45 8.93 4.06 -5.78
N SER A 46 10.19 4.43 -5.50
CA SER A 46 10.73 4.47 -4.16
C SER A 46 11.24 5.86 -3.81
N LEU A 47 10.64 6.47 -2.79
CA LEU A 47 10.93 7.83 -2.35
C LEU A 47 11.03 7.86 -0.81
N THR A 48 12.17 8.26 -0.28
CA THR A 48 12.34 8.49 1.17
C THR A 48 12.07 9.94 1.54
N ASN A 49 11.54 10.19 2.74
CA ASN A 49 11.54 11.51 3.41
C ASN A 49 10.76 12.66 2.74
N ASN A 50 9.64 12.40 2.07
CA ASN A 50 8.90 13.45 1.34
C ASN A 50 7.37 13.39 1.50
N PRO A 51 6.85 13.50 2.75
CA PRO A 51 5.43 13.25 3.06
C PRO A 51 4.45 14.26 2.46
N SER A 52 4.90 15.49 2.26
CA SER A 52 4.18 16.67 1.77
C SER A 52 3.57 16.51 0.37
N VAL A 53 4.14 15.63 -0.47
CA VAL A 53 3.74 15.49 -1.89
C VAL A 53 3.33 14.05 -2.24
N LEU A 54 3.31 13.13 -1.26
CA LEU A 54 2.87 11.74 -1.48
C LEU A 54 1.42 11.63 -1.95
N GLY A 55 0.57 12.58 -1.57
CA GLY A 55 -0.83 12.56 -1.99
C GLY A 55 -1.00 12.68 -3.51
N VAL A 56 -0.08 13.39 -4.17
CA VAL A 56 -0.07 13.63 -5.62
C VAL A 56 0.46 12.42 -6.39
N VAL A 57 1.41 11.68 -5.80
CA VAL A 57 1.98 10.46 -6.39
C VAL A 57 0.97 9.30 -6.40
N LEU A 58 0.05 9.29 -5.43
CA LEU A 58 -0.95 8.25 -5.23
C LEU A 58 -2.17 8.38 -6.16
N GLU A 59 -2.32 9.49 -6.88
CA GLU A 59 -3.32 9.64 -7.95
C GLU A 59 -2.88 8.93 -9.26
N GLN A 60 -1.66 8.39 -9.30
CA GLN A 60 -1.12 7.77 -10.49
C GLN A 60 -1.74 6.38 -10.74
N ILE A 61 -2.37 6.22 -11.90
CA ILE A 61 -3.23 5.08 -12.22
C ILE A 61 -2.51 3.81 -12.72
N GLU A 62 -1.19 3.82 -12.87
CA GLU A 62 -0.40 2.69 -13.40
C GLU A 62 0.57 2.09 -12.37
N LEU A 63 0.82 2.79 -11.26
CA LEU A 63 1.76 2.41 -10.22
C LEU A 63 1.19 1.21 -9.47
N LYS A 64 1.95 0.12 -9.41
CA LYS A 64 1.53 -1.12 -8.75
C LYS A 64 2.15 -1.30 -7.37
N LYS A 65 3.33 -0.71 -7.18
CA LYS A 65 4.10 -0.80 -5.94
C LYS A 65 4.64 0.57 -5.53
N LEU A 66 4.41 0.91 -4.27
CA LEU A 66 4.93 2.14 -3.66
C LEU A 66 5.77 1.77 -2.44
N GLN A 67 7.01 2.25 -2.44
CA GLN A 67 7.94 2.05 -1.33
C GLN A 67 8.36 3.40 -0.76
N ILE A 68 8.08 3.60 0.51
CA ILE A 68 8.39 4.83 1.22
C ILE A 68 8.99 4.43 2.56
N TRP A 69 10.21 4.87 2.82
CA TRP A 69 10.88 4.58 4.09
C TRP A 69 11.51 5.83 4.70
N GLY A 70 11.79 5.77 5.99
CA GLY A 70 12.50 6.82 6.71
C GLY A 70 11.65 7.56 7.75
N LYS A 71 12.31 7.90 8.86
CA LYS A 71 11.76 8.45 10.11
C LYS A 71 11.11 9.84 10.00
N ARG A 72 10.95 10.40 8.80
CA ARG A 72 10.28 11.69 8.54
C ARG A 72 8.84 11.53 8.04
N ILE A 73 8.39 10.33 7.69
CA ILE A 73 6.98 10.08 7.37
C ILE A 73 6.13 10.37 8.60
N ARG A 74 6.41 9.66 9.70
CA ARG A 74 5.71 9.82 10.98
C ARG A 74 4.18 9.76 10.79
N ILE A 75 3.44 10.27 11.75
CA ILE A 75 1.98 10.29 11.75
C ILE A 75 1.42 11.11 10.57
N ASN A 76 2.00 12.27 10.28
CA ASN A 76 1.48 13.16 9.21
C ASN A 76 1.63 12.55 7.82
N GLY A 77 2.77 11.93 7.52
CA GLY A 77 2.96 11.23 6.24
C GLY A 77 2.01 10.04 6.10
N ALA A 78 1.81 9.27 7.16
CA ALA A 78 0.83 8.18 7.18
C ALA A 78 -0.60 8.67 6.94
N LYS A 79 -0.98 9.84 7.51
CA LYS A 79 -2.27 10.49 7.25
C LYS A 79 -2.47 10.79 5.76
N TYR A 80 -1.48 11.39 5.10
CA TYR A 80 -1.57 11.70 3.67
C TYR A 80 -1.63 10.44 2.81
N ILE A 81 -0.82 9.43 3.14
CA ILE A 81 -0.87 8.12 2.47
C ILE A 81 -2.26 7.50 2.62
N GLY A 82 -2.82 7.49 3.82
CA GLY A 82 -4.17 6.96 4.08
C GLY A 82 -5.24 7.68 3.25
N LEU A 83 -5.28 9.01 3.30
CA LEU A 83 -6.25 9.81 2.53
C LEU A 83 -6.17 9.53 1.02
N SER A 84 -4.97 9.41 0.48
CA SER A 84 -4.80 9.19 -0.95
C SER A 84 -5.02 7.73 -1.37
N LEU A 85 -4.76 6.76 -0.49
CA LEU A 85 -5.07 5.35 -0.76
C LEU A 85 -6.57 5.11 -0.91
N GLN A 86 -7.44 5.88 -0.24
CA GLN A 86 -8.90 5.71 -0.30
C GLN A 86 -9.45 5.66 -1.73
N ASN A 87 -8.88 6.46 -2.64
CA ASN A 87 -9.30 6.55 -4.04
C ASN A 87 -8.34 5.85 -5.01
N ASN A 88 -7.18 5.39 -4.53
CA ASN A 88 -6.25 4.65 -5.37
C ASN A 88 -6.80 3.25 -5.66
N THR A 89 -6.70 2.81 -6.91
CA THR A 89 -7.22 1.49 -7.35
C THR A 89 -6.13 0.60 -7.95
N THR A 90 -4.87 1.02 -7.85
CA THR A 90 -3.80 0.51 -8.71
C THR A 90 -2.63 -0.04 -7.92
N ILE A 91 -2.34 0.54 -6.75
CA ILE A 91 -1.28 0.09 -5.86
C ILE A 91 -1.77 -1.16 -5.15
N THR A 92 -1.03 -2.24 -5.39
CA THR A 92 -1.26 -3.57 -4.83
C THR A 92 -0.25 -3.92 -3.75
N ALA A 93 0.88 -3.20 -3.68
CA ALA A 93 1.91 -3.41 -2.68
C ALA A 93 2.38 -2.08 -2.08
N LEU A 94 2.28 -1.97 -0.75
CA LEU A 94 2.66 -0.81 0.04
C LEU A 94 3.75 -1.17 1.06
N ASP A 95 4.88 -0.48 1.00
CA ASP A 95 6.02 -0.66 1.91
C ASP A 95 6.27 0.64 2.68
N LEU A 96 5.99 0.63 3.99
CA LEU A 96 6.16 1.76 4.93
C LEU A 96 7.08 1.40 6.09
N ARG A 97 8.11 0.59 5.84
CA ARG A 97 9.04 0.17 6.90
C ARG A 97 9.80 1.34 7.52
N ASP A 98 10.05 1.23 8.82
CA ASP A 98 10.84 2.18 9.62
C ASP A 98 10.42 3.66 9.43
N CYS A 99 9.10 3.88 9.33
CA CYS A 99 8.52 5.19 9.05
C CYS A 99 8.06 5.95 10.30
N ASP A 100 8.15 5.34 11.49
CA ASP A 100 7.75 5.93 12.78
C ASP A 100 6.29 6.41 12.78
N ILE A 101 5.41 5.66 12.10
CA ILE A 101 4.01 6.07 11.92
C ILE A 101 3.18 5.93 13.21
N GLY A 102 3.60 5.03 14.11
CA GLY A 102 2.94 4.76 15.39
C GLY A 102 1.49 4.29 15.24
N VAL A 103 0.80 4.24 16.39
CA VAL A 103 -0.62 3.85 16.48
C VAL A 103 -1.52 4.74 15.61
N GLU A 104 -1.33 6.06 15.66
CA GLU A 104 -2.17 7.00 14.90
C GLU A 104 -1.97 6.88 13.39
N GLY A 105 -0.74 6.68 12.93
CA GLY A 105 -0.48 6.46 11.51
C GLY A 105 -1.13 5.19 11.00
N VAL A 106 -1.11 4.11 11.80
CA VAL A 106 -1.83 2.87 11.47
C VAL A 106 -3.34 3.07 11.44
N LYS A 107 -3.90 3.89 12.33
CA LYS A 107 -5.33 4.22 12.28
C LYS A 107 -5.72 4.86 10.94
N TYR A 108 -4.93 5.82 10.44
CA TYR A 108 -5.19 6.41 9.12
C TYR A 108 -5.11 5.40 7.98
N LEU A 109 -4.17 4.44 8.06
CA LEU A 109 -4.10 3.36 7.08
C LEU A 109 -5.32 2.43 7.18
N ALA A 110 -5.74 2.06 8.40
CA ALA A 110 -6.93 1.23 8.60
C ALA A 110 -8.20 1.90 8.07
N ASP A 111 -8.38 3.20 8.33
CA ASP A 111 -9.48 3.99 7.76
C ASP A 111 -9.47 3.99 6.23
N ALA A 112 -8.28 4.04 5.60
CA ALA A 112 -8.15 3.96 4.16
C ALA A 112 -8.53 2.59 3.59
N LEU A 113 -8.13 1.52 4.28
CA LEU A 113 -8.40 0.13 3.91
C LEU A 113 -9.89 -0.26 3.99
N HIS A 114 -10.73 0.54 4.65
CA HIS A 114 -12.18 0.37 4.55
C HIS A 114 -12.70 0.65 3.13
N TYR A 115 -12.08 1.59 2.41
CA TYR A 115 -12.48 2.01 1.06
C TYR A 115 -11.64 1.35 -0.03
N ASN A 116 -10.32 1.29 0.17
CA ASN A 116 -9.39 0.67 -0.77
C ASN A 116 -9.39 -0.85 -0.57
N LYS A 117 -9.78 -1.63 -1.58
CA LYS A 117 -9.79 -3.11 -1.54
C LYS A 117 -8.82 -3.77 -2.54
N VAL A 118 -7.80 -3.05 -2.98
CA VAL A 118 -6.88 -3.52 -4.03
C VAL A 118 -5.50 -3.91 -3.52
N LEU A 119 -5.15 -3.59 -2.28
CA LEU A 119 -3.86 -3.95 -1.70
C LEU A 119 -3.79 -5.45 -1.45
N ILE A 120 -2.71 -6.06 -1.92
CA ILE A 120 -2.37 -7.48 -1.77
C ILE A 120 -1.27 -7.63 -0.70
N GLU A 121 -0.37 -6.65 -0.61
CA GLU A 121 0.77 -6.68 0.31
C GLU A 121 0.94 -5.36 1.05
N ILE A 122 1.10 -5.44 2.37
CA ILE A 122 1.42 -4.31 3.25
C ILE A 122 2.61 -4.68 4.14
N ASP A 123 3.64 -3.83 4.13
CA ASP A 123 4.82 -3.97 4.99
C ASP A 123 4.91 -2.77 5.94
N LEU A 124 4.73 -3.04 7.25
CA LEU A 124 4.79 -2.03 8.31
C LEU A 124 5.88 -2.36 9.34
N MET A 125 6.92 -3.11 9.00
CA MET A 125 8.01 -3.41 9.94
C MET A 125 8.59 -2.12 10.58
N GLY A 126 8.91 -2.16 11.88
CA GLY A 126 9.65 -1.07 12.55
C GLY A 126 8.85 0.21 12.83
N ASN A 127 7.53 0.11 13.10
CA ASN A 127 6.64 1.28 13.16
C ASN A 127 5.98 1.55 14.53
N GLN A 128 6.37 0.85 15.59
CA GLN A 128 5.87 1.09 16.97
C GLN A 128 4.32 1.03 17.05
N ILE A 129 3.74 0.02 16.42
CA ILE A 129 2.29 -0.14 16.25
C ILE A 129 1.59 -0.53 17.57
N GLY A 130 2.24 -1.37 18.38
CA GLY A 130 1.67 -1.85 19.65
C GLY A 130 0.36 -2.63 19.49
N SER A 131 -0.24 -2.98 20.62
CA SER A 131 -1.52 -3.71 20.71
C SER A 131 -2.68 -2.91 20.14
N THR A 132 -2.73 -1.59 20.41
CA THR A 132 -3.78 -0.69 19.90
C THR A 132 -3.74 -0.57 18.38
N GLY A 133 -2.55 -0.44 17.79
CA GLY A 133 -2.42 -0.41 16.34
C GLY A 133 -2.76 -1.77 15.70
N ALA A 134 -2.40 -2.88 16.36
CA ALA A 134 -2.80 -4.21 15.93
C ALA A 134 -4.33 -4.40 15.95
N GLN A 135 -5.03 -3.80 16.92
CA GLN A 135 -6.49 -3.78 16.96
C GLN A 135 -7.08 -3.05 15.74
N TYR A 136 -6.59 -1.86 15.40
CA TYR A 136 -7.08 -1.13 14.23
C TYR A 136 -6.89 -1.92 12.93
N LEU A 137 -5.73 -2.55 12.77
CA LEU A 137 -5.49 -3.46 11.64
C LEU A 137 -6.47 -4.63 11.67
N ALA A 138 -6.66 -5.26 12.82
CA ALA A 138 -7.55 -6.41 12.93
C ALA A 138 -8.99 -6.08 12.55
N ASP A 139 -9.51 -4.94 13.01
CA ASP A 139 -10.89 -4.52 12.75
C ASP A 139 -11.16 -4.31 11.25
N VAL A 140 -10.22 -3.72 10.50
CA VAL A 140 -10.39 -3.55 9.05
C VAL A 140 -10.14 -4.85 8.27
N LEU A 141 -9.20 -5.68 8.71
CA LEU A 141 -8.79 -6.89 7.99
C LEU A 141 -9.84 -8.00 8.03
N ARG A 142 -10.73 -8.03 9.03
CA ARG A 142 -11.88 -8.96 9.06
C ARG A 142 -12.77 -8.86 7.80
N GLN A 143 -12.78 -7.70 7.14
CA GLN A 143 -13.57 -7.44 5.95
C GLN A 143 -12.70 -7.08 4.74
N TYR A 144 -11.42 -7.52 4.74
CA TYR A 144 -10.49 -7.20 3.67
C TYR A 144 -10.19 -8.44 2.81
N PRO A 145 -10.82 -8.59 1.63
CA PRO A 145 -10.84 -9.86 0.91
C PRO A 145 -9.56 -10.18 0.13
N THR A 146 -8.70 -9.19 -0.12
CA THR A 146 -7.61 -9.29 -1.11
C THR A 146 -6.21 -9.27 -0.51
N LEU A 147 -6.06 -8.94 0.78
CA LEU A 147 -4.74 -8.85 1.40
C LEU A 147 -4.18 -10.25 1.67
N VAL A 148 -3.06 -10.56 1.04
CA VAL A 148 -2.38 -11.86 1.14
C VAL A 148 -1.16 -11.79 2.06
N ARG A 149 -0.52 -10.62 2.18
CA ARG A 149 0.69 -10.44 2.97
C ARG A 149 0.63 -9.20 3.84
N LEU A 150 0.81 -9.39 5.14
CA LEU A 150 0.99 -8.34 6.13
C LEU A 150 2.27 -8.60 6.92
N ARG A 151 3.24 -7.67 6.89
CA ARG A 151 4.45 -7.75 7.72
C ARG A 151 4.40 -6.74 8.87
N LEU A 152 4.58 -7.24 10.09
CA LEU A 152 4.53 -6.49 11.34
C LEU A 152 5.77 -6.72 12.22
N GLU A 153 6.89 -7.13 11.64
CA GLU A 153 8.15 -7.34 12.38
C GLU A 153 8.57 -6.04 13.12
N ASP A 154 9.16 -6.17 14.31
CA ASP A 154 9.65 -5.04 15.12
C ASP A 154 8.60 -3.93 15.39
N ASN A 155 7.42 -4.31 15.88
CA ASN A 155 6.31 -3.37 16.13
C ASN A 155 5.78 -3.31 17.56
N GLN A 156 6.46 -3.97 18.51
CA GLN A 156 6.06 -3.98 19.93
C GLN A 156 4.63 -4.50 20.17
N ILE A 157 4.17 -5.44 19.33
CA ILE A 157 2.87 -6.11 19.49
C ILE A 157 2.99 -7.11 20.64
N ASP A 158 2.18 -6.94 21.68
CA ASP A 158 2.11 -7.81 22.86
C ASP A 158 1.03 -8.91 22.70
N ASP A 159 0.77 -9.65 23.78
CA ASP A 159 -0.23 -10.73 23.81
C ASP A 159 -1.64 -10.25 23.44
N GLN A 160 -2.04 -9.05 23.88
CA GLN A 160 -3.33 -8.45 23.53
C GLN A 160 -3.40 -8.16 22.02
N GLY A 161 -2.32 -7.60 21.47
CA GLY A 161 -2.20 -7.36 20.04
C GLY A 161 -2.26 -8.65 19.22
N ALA A 162 -1.58 -9.70 19.68
CA ALA A 162 -1.63 -11.02 19.08
C ALA A 162 -3.05 -11.63 19.11
N GLN A 163 -3.81 -11.43 20.20
CA GLN A 163 -5.20 -11.86 20.29
C GLN A 163 -6.07 -11.22 19.21
N TYR A 164 -5.92 -9.91 18.96
CA TYR A 164 -6.67 -9.23 17.90
C TYR A 164 -6.36 -9.80 16.51
N LEU A 165 -5.08 -10.06 16.23
CA LEU A 165 -4.66 -10.66 14.96
C LEU A 165 -5.13 -12.12 14.82
N ALA A 166 -5.18 -12.89 15.91
CA ALA A 166 -5.72 -14.25 15.90
C ALA A 166 -7.19 -14.27 15.45
N CYS A 167 -8.02 -13.34 15.94
CA CYS A 167 -9.42 -13.22 15.50
C CYS A 167 -9.55 -12.95 13.99
N VAL A 168 -8.59 -12.26 13.36
CA VAL A 168 -8.59 -12.05 11.90
C VAL A 168 -8.36 -13.38 11.18
N LEU A 169 -7.39 -14.17 11.64
CA LEU A 169 -7.04 -15.46 11.03
C LEU A 169 -8.18 -16.47 11.16
N GLU A 170 -8.91 -16.47 12.28
CA GLU A 170 -10.12 -17.29 12.44
C GLU A 170 -11.18 -16.97 11.38
N ASN A 171 -11.40 -15.69 11.08
CA ASN A 171 -12.33 -15.26 10.02
C ASN A 171 -11.86 -15.71 8.62
N ASN A 172 -10.55 -15.72 8.37
CA ASN A 172 -9.99 -16.22 7.10
C ASN A 172 -10.24 -17.72 6.91
N ILE A 173 -10.18 -18.52 7.98
CA ILE A 173 -10.48 -19.96 7.93
C ILE A 173 -11.94 -20.18 7.55
N VAL A 174 -12.88 -19.45 8.18
CA VAL A 174 -14.31 -19.59 7.94
C VAL A 174 -14.70 -19.18 6.53
N ASN A 175 -14.13 -18.10 5.99
CA ASN A 175 -14.39 -17.66 4.61
C ASN A 175 -13.97 -18.71 3.58
N ILE A 176 -12.77 -19.32 3.74
CA ILE A 176 -12.32 -20.40 2.84
C ILE A 176 -13.28 -21.60 2.89
N ASN A 177 -13.73 -21.99 4.08
CA ASN A 177 -14.65 -23.12 4.25
C ASN A 177 -16.04 -22.85 3.66
N ASN A 178 -16.55 -21.61 3.75
CA ASN A 178 -17.82 -21.22 3.12
C ASN A 178 -17.73 -21.19 1.59
N TYR A 179 -16.61 -20.78 1.01
CA TYR A 179 -16.40 -20.88 -0.44
C TYR A 179 -16.42 -22.34 -0.92
N PHE A 180 -15.77 -23.28 -0.21
CA PHE A 180 -15.82 -24.70 -0.57
C PHE A 180 -17.21 -25.33 -0.35
N ALA A 181 -17.95 -24.90 0.67
CA ALA A 181 -19.32 -25.35 0.92
C ALA A 181 -20.29 -24.90 -0.19
N LEU A 182 -20.16 -23.67 -0.69
CA LEU A 182 -21.01 -23.17 -1.78
C LEU A 182 -20.75 -23.91 -3.11
N ILE A 183 -19.49 -24.21 -3.44
CA ILE A 183 -19.14 -24.93 -4.67
C ILE A 183 -19.64 -26.39 -4.61
N SER A 184 -19.51 -27.04 -3.45
CA SER A 184 -20.03 -28.40 -3.28
C SER A 184 -21.56 -28.46 -3.30
N TYR A 185 -22.26 -27.44 -2.79
CA TYR A 185 -23.72 -27.34 -2.95
C TYR A 185 -24.16 -27.12 -4.40
N SER A 186 -23.51 -26.25 -5.18
CA SER A 186 -23.87 -26.02 -6.59
C SER A 186 -23.72 -27.27 -7.47
N PHE A 187 -22.73 -28.14 -7.17
CA PHE A 187 -22.55 -29.39 -7.91
C PHE A 187 -23.60 -30.47 -7.57
N ILE A 188 -24.32 -30.36 -6.45
CA ILE A 188 -25.33 -31.34 -6.03
C ILE A 188 -26.71 -31.02 -6.64
N ILE A 189 -26.98 -29.76 -7.00
CA ILE A 189 -28.27 -29.33 -7.57
C ILE A 189 -28.33 -29.43 -9.09
N ASP A 190 -27.17 -29.62 -9.74
CA ASP A 190 -27.04 -29.73 -11.20
C ASP A 190 -26.86 -31.19 -11.70
N THR A 191 -27.14 -32.21 -10.87
CA THR A 191 -27.15 -33.65 -11.24
C THR A 191 -28.48 -34.30 -10.94
#